data_AF-A0A1J3HA44-F1
#
_entry.id   AF-A0A1J3HA44-F1
#
_cell.length_a   1.000
_cell.length_b   1.000
_cell.length_c   1.000
_cell.angle_alpha   90.00
_cell.angle_beta   90.00
_cell.angle_gamma   90.00
#
_symmetry.space_group_name_H-M   'P 1'
#
loop_
_entity.id
_entity.type
_entity.pdbx_description
1 polymer ?
#
loop_
_entity_poly.entity_id
_entity_poly.type
_entity_poly.pdbx_seq_one_letter_code
_entity_poly.pdbx_strand_id
1 'polypeptide(L)' 'TEMDGVTAQKLVFFIGATNRPDILDPALMRPGRLDSLIYIGLPDFEARIGIIKACLRKSPVDPEVDYEYLADRMEGFS' A
#
# COMPACT_ATOMS: atom_id res chain seq x y z
N THR A 1 -15.03 20.00 10.82
CA THR A 1 -16.43 19.60 11.08
C THR A 1 -17.13 19.13 9.79
N GLU A 2 -16.39 18.62 8.80
CA GLU A 2 -16.98 18.15 7.52
C GLU A 2 -17.30 16.64 7.53
N MET A 3 -16.70 15.86 8.45
CA MET A 3 -16.96 14.42 8.57
C MET A 3 -18.30 14.08 9.24
N ASP A 4 -18.87 15.03 10.00
CA ASP A 4 -20.10 14.80 10.79
C ASP A 4 -21.39 15.06 9.99
N GLY A 5 -21.28 15.48 8.72
CA GLY A 5 -22.40 15.95 7.90
C GLY A 5 -22.96 14.95 6.88
N VAL A 6 -22.45 13.71 6.82
CA VAL A 6 -22.90 12.72 5.83
C VAL A 6 -24.24 12.13 6.29
N THR A 7 -25.32 12.81 5.93
CA THR A 7 -26.69 12.28 6.05
C THR A 7 -26.81 11.01 5.22
N ALA A 8 -27.36 9.98 5.85
CA ALA A 8 -27.39 8.59 5.42
C ALA A 8 -27.87 8.42 3.97
N GLN A 9 -27.03 7.79 3.12
CA GLN A 9 -27.45 6.89 2.03
C GLN A 9 -26.31 6.21 1.26
N LYS A 10 -25.02 6.48 1.56
CA LYS A 10 -23.90 5.74 0.97
C LYS A 10 -22.93 5.34 2.08
N LEU A 11 -22.56 4.06 2.11
CA LEU A 11 -21.39 3.60 2.86
C LEU A 11 -20.17 4.27 2.24
N VAL A 12 -19.62 5.27 2.95
CA VAL A 12 -18.41 5.98 2.54
C VAL A 12 -17.27 5.47 3.40
N PHE A 13 -16.20 5.01 2.75
CA PHE A 13 -14.95 4.61 3.41
C PHE A 13 -13.89 5.68 3.15
N PHE A 14 -13.14 6.04 4.18
CA PHE A 14 -12.00 6.95 4.08
C PHE A 14 -10.71 6.15 4.17
N ILE A 15 -9.80 6.37 3.23
CA ILE A 15 -8.44 5.81 3.26
C ILE A 15 -7.46 6.98 3.22
N GLY A 16 -6.61 7.06 4.25
CA GLY A 16 -5.49 8.00 4.30
C GLY A 16 -4.17 7.26 4.12
N ALA A 17 -3.20 7.90 3.48
CA ALA A 17 -1.83 7.40 3.36
C ALA A 17 -0.86 8.48 3.84
N THR A 18 0.09 8.13 4.72
CA THR A 18 1.16 9.02 5.18
C THR A 18 2.45 8.24 5.39
N ASN A 19 3.58 8.84 5.03
CA ASN A 19 4.92 8.33 5.36
C ASN A 19 5.41 8.82 6.74
N ARG A 20 4.61 9.66 7.42
CA ARG A 20 4.90 10.23 8.74
C ARG A 20 3.69 10.05 9.66
N PRO A 21 3.45 8.85 10.19
CA PRO A 21 2.36 8.63 11.15
C PRO A 21 2.60 9.35 12.49
N ASP A 22 3.87 9.68 12.79
CA ASP A 22 4.32 10.38 14.01
C ASP A 22 3.76 11.80 14.17
N ILE A 23 3.45 12.48 13.06
CA ILE A 23 2.95 13.86 13.07
C ILE A 23 1.43 13.97 12.93
N LEU A 24 0.72 12.84 12.87
CA LEU A 24 -0.75 12.85 12.76
C LEU A 24 -1.36 13.38 14.06
N ASP A 25 -2.36 14.26 13.92
CA ASP A 25 -3.16 14.71 15.06
C ASP A 25 -3.84 13.49 15.72
N PRO A 26 -3.60 13.24 17.03
CA PRO A 26 -4.24 12.15 17.77
C PRO A 26 -5.78 12.18 17.71
N ALA A 27 -6.39 13.33 17.44
CA ALA A 27 -7.83 13.45 17.25
C ALA A 27 -8.32 12.67 16.02
N LEU A 28 -7.50 12.49 14.98
CA LEU A 28 -7.87 11.74 13.78
C LEU A 28 -7.87 10.21 14.01
N MET A 29 -7.06 9.73 14.96
CA MET A 29 -6.94 8.30 15.30
C MET A 29 -8.01 7.80 16.27
N ARG A 30 -8.97 8.65 16.66
CA ARG A 30 -10.04 8.26 17.58
C ARG A 30 -11.07 7.34 16.88
N PRO A 31 -11.71 6.42 17.63
CA PRO A 31 -12.76 5.55 17.08
C PRO A 31 -13.83 6.34 16.30
N GLY A 32 -14.22 5.83 15.13
CA GLY A 32 -15.18 6.49 14.23
C GLY A 32 -14.57 7.49 13.24
N ARG A 33 -13.23 7.62 13.20
CA ARG A 33 -12.48 8.43 12.23
C ARG A 33 -11.51 7.55 11.43
N LEU A 34 -10.19 7.68 11.66
CA LEU A 34 -9.16 6.80 11.12
C LEU A 34 -8.77 5.78 12.20
N ASP A 35 -9.63 4.81 12.42
CA ASP A 35 -9.49 3.81 13.50
C ASP A 35 -8.60 2.62 13.10
N SER A 36 -8.40 2.39 11.80
CA SER A 36 -7.58 1.30 11.27
C SER A 36 -6.25 1.83 10.72
N LEU A 37 -5.14 1.49 11.39
CA LEU A 37 -3.78 1.77 10.93
C LEU A 37 -3.18 0.51 10.32
N ILE A 38 -2.82 0.59 9.04
CA ILE A 38 -2.15 -0.50 8.31
C ILE A 38 -0.74 -0.03 7.97
N TYR A 39 0.26 -0.73 8.50
CA TYR A 39 1.65 -0.50 8.13
C TYR A 39 1.98 -1.22 6.82
N ILE A 40 2.57 -0.47 5.88
CA ILE A 40 3.06 -1.01 4.61
C ILE A 40 4.57 -0.88 4.63
N GLY A 41 5.25 -2.02 4.82
CA GLY A 41 6.70 -2.11 4.78
C GLY A 41 7.23 -2.27 3.35
N LEU A 42 8.55 -2.39 3.23
CA LEU A 42 9.19 -2.81 1.99
C LEU A 42 8.73 -4.22 1.59
N PRO A 43 8.63 -4.51 0.28
CA PRO A 43 8.22 -5.82 -0.19
C PRO A 43 9.24 -6.89 0.21
N ASP A 44 8.73 -8.02 0.71
CA ASP A 44 9.52 -9.23 0.89
C ASP A 44 9.89 -9.86 -0.47
N PHE A 45 10.68 -10.94 -0.43
CA PHE A 45 11.17 -11.60 -1.64
C PHE A 45 10.05 -12.03 -2.60
N GLU A 46 9.02 -12.69 -2.07
CA GLU A 46 7.87 -13.16 -2.87
C GLU A 46 7.05 -11.99 -3.42
N ALA A 47 6.84 -10.94 -2.62
CA ALA A 47 6.19 -9.72 -3.06
C ALA A 47 6.98 -9.05 -4.19
N ARG A 48 8.32 -9.03 -4.13
CA ARG A 48 9.17 -8.50 -5.21
C ARG A 48 8.98 -9.29 -6.50
N ILE A 49 8.95 -10.62 -6.46
CA ILE A 49 8.65 -11.45 -7.64
C ILE A 49 7.27 -11.10 -8.21
N GLY A 50 6.27 -10.98 -7.34
CA GLY A 50 4.90 -10.60 -7.71
C GLY A 50 4.84 -9.24 -8.40
N ILE A 51 5.54 -8.24 -7.85
CA ILE A 51 5.64 -6.89 -8.41
C ILE A 51 6.31 -6.93 -9.77
N ILE A 52 7.46 -7.61 -9.92
CA ILE A 52 8.18 -7.70 -11.19
C ILE A 52 7.27 -8.33 -12.27
N LYS A 53 6.61 -9.44 -11.95
CA LYS A 53 5.66 -10.10 -12.87
C LYS A 53 4.48 -9.19 -13.22
N ALA A 54 3.94 -8.45 -12.24
CA ALA A 54 2.83 -7.52 -12.46
C ALA A 54 3.23 -6.34 -13.35
N CYS A 55 4.41 -5.76 -13.14
CA CYS A 55 4.98 -4.68 -13.94
C CYS A 55 5.25 -5.13 -15.39
N LEU A 56 5.75 -6.35 -15.58
CA LEU A 56 6.13 -6.87 -16.89
C LEU A 56 5.01 -7.61 -17.63
N ARG A 57 3.82 -7.75 -17.03
CA ARG A 57 2.69 -8.53 -17.56
C ARG A 57 2.29 -8.20 -19.01
N LYS A 58 2.53 -6.97 -19.47
CA LYS A 58 2.18 -6.50 -20.84
C LYS A 58 3.40 -6.29 -21.73
N SER A 59 4.59 -6.64 -21.26
CA SER A 59 5.84 -6.46 -21.98
C SER A 59 6.24 -7.78 -22.64
N PRO A 60 6.86 -7.75 -23.83
CA PRO A 60 7.55 -8.93 -24.34
C PRO A 60 8.75 -9.20 -23.44
N VAL A 61 8.71 -10.32 -22.73
CA VAL A 61 9.80 -10.79 -21.86
C VAL A 61 10.26 -12.14 -22.37
N ASP A 62 11.57 -12.34 -22.39
CA ASP A 62 12.15 -13.62 -22.74
C ASP A 62 11.70 -14.71 -21.72
N PRO A 63 11.27 -15.90 -22.16
CA PRO A 63 10.90 -16.99 -21.25
C PRO A 63 12.01 -17.42 -20.29
N GLU A 64 13.28 -17.15 -20.62
CA GLU A 64 14.43 -17.48 -19.78
C GLU A 64 14.75 -16.44 -18.70
N VAL A 65 13.94 -15.38 -18.56
CA VAL A 65 14.14 -14.40 -17.48
C VAL A 65 13.89 -15.03 -16.12
N ASP A 66 14.93 -15.02 -15.30
CA ASP A 66 14.89 -15.47 -13.90
C ASP A 66 14.42 -14.33 -12.97
N TYR A 67 13.15 -14.42 -12.55
CA TYR A 67 12.54 -13.45 -11.64
C TYR A 67 13.06 -13.57 -10.19
N GLU A 68 13.50 -14.76 -9.78
CA GLU A 68 14.02 -14.99 -8.43
C GLU A 68 15.39 -14.32 -8.28
N TYR A 69 16.26 -14.48 -9.28
CA TYR A 69 17.53 -13.76 -9.35
C TYR A 69 17.36 -12.24 -9.32
N LEU A 70 16.36 -11.72 -10.05
CA LEU A 70 16.07 -10.28 -10.02
C LEU A 70 15.56 -9.83 -8.65
N ALA A 71 14.64 -10.58 -8.05
CA ALA A 71 14.08 -10.26 -6.73
C ALA A 71 15.13 -10.29 -5.61
N ASP A 72 16.12 -11.17 -5.68
CA ASP A 72 17.24 -11.25 -4.73
C ASP A 72 18.07 -9.95 -4.74
N ARG A 73 18.34 -9.41 -5.92
CA ARG A 73 19.14 -8.19 -6.10
C ARG A 73 18.42 -6.87 -5.82
N MET A 74 17.11 -6.93 -5.59
CA MET A 74 16.25 -5.76 -5.38
C MET A 74 15.84 -5.59 -3.91
N GLU A 75 16.58 -6.19 -2.97
CA GLU A 75 16.37 -5.93 -1.56
C GLU A 75 16.49 -4.42 -1.24
N GLY A 76 15.57 -3.89 -0.44
CA GLY A 76 15.52 -2.47 -0.09
C GLY A 76 14.73 -1.58 -1.05
N PHE A 77 14.24 -2.11 -2.17
CA PHE A 77 13.52 -1.34 -3.18
C PHE A 77 12.02 -1.30 -2.85
N SER A 78 11.37 -0.17 -3.16
CA SER A 78 9.93 0.10 -2.96
C SER A 78 9.18 0.25 -4.27
#